data_AF-A0A8S3FML3-F1
#
_entry.id   AF-A0A8S3FML3-F1
#
_cell.length_a   1.000
_cell.length_b   1.000
_cell.length_c   1.000
_cell.angle_alpha   90.00
_cell.angle_beta   90.00
_cell.angle_gamma   90.00
#
_symmetry.space_group_name_H-M   'P 1'
#
loop_
_entity.id
_entity.type
_entity.pdbx_description
1 polymer ?
#
loop_
_entity_poly.entity_id
_entity_poly.type
_entity_poly.pdbx_seq_one_letter_code
_entity_poly.pdbx_strand_id
1 'polypeptide(L)'
;MAAMNYVVTVQRPTAVTGLTTGHFTSANDFNLIIAKNTHFEIYIINSEGLKLVKDVCVYGKISAIKCFRLSNMNKDVLFIFTDKCHGMILDCRKTSNDQYEILTKCHGLLKDTGRQAVRQPLCTIDAKHGVILLRIFEGVIKLIYIKELSSKESSSKNLEAY
;
A
#
# COMPACT_ATOMS: atom_id res chain seq x y z
N MET A 1 18.43 8.18 37.34
CA MET A 1 16.99 8.46 37.30
C MET A 1 16.55 8.35 35.85
N ALA A 2 15.60 7.48 35.50
CA ALA A 2 15.18 7.30 34.11
C ALA A 2 14.26 8.46 33.69
N ALA A 3 14.53 9.07 32.52
CA ALA A 3 13.66 10.11 31.96
C ALA A 3 12.41 9.48 31.34
N MET A 4 11.22 9.99 31.68
CA MET A 4 9.95 9.63 31.04
C MET A 4 9.53 10.74 30.08
N ASN A 5 9.51 10.43 28.78
CA ASN A 5 9.19 11.39 27.73
C ASN A 5 7.84 11.04 27.07
N TYR A 6 7.07 12.06 26.72
CA TYR A 6 5.86 11.94 25.90
C TYR A 6 6.08 12.66 24.56
N VAL A 7 5.87 11.95 23.46
CA VAL A 7 6.04 12.48 22.10
C VAL A 7 4.71 12.40 21.38
N VAL A 8 4.25 13.53 20.83
CA VAL A 8 2.98 13.64 20.10
C VAL A 8 3.18 14.44 18.81
N THR A 9 2.42 14.07 17.79
CA THR A 9 2.41 14.76 16.50
C THR A 9 1.47 15.96 16.56
N VAL A 10 2.01 17.18 16.51
CA VAL A 10 1.21 18.42 16.44
C VAL A 10 0.67 18.63 15.02
N GLN A 11 1.53 18.45 14.01
CA GLN A 11 1.18 18.59 12.60
C GLN A 11 1.59 17.34 11.83
N ARG A 12 0.66 16.81 11.01
CA ARG A 12 0.94 15.63 10.19
C ARG A 12 1.87 15.98 9.01
N PRO A 13 2.70 15.03 8.53
CA PRO A 13 3.60 15.27 7.41
C PRO A 13 2.85 15.78 6.18
N THR A 14 3.27 16.91 5.62
CA THR A 14 2.61 17.52 4.45
C THR A 14 3.29 17.18 3.14
N ALA A 15 4.56 16.77 3.17
CA ALA A 15 5.33 16.43 1.99
C ALA A 15 4.78 15.16 1.30
N VAL A 16 4.52 15.26 0.00
CA VAL A 16 4.11 14.13 -0.84
C VAL A 16 5.34 13.30 -1.19
N THR A 17 5.34 12.03 -0.80
CA THR A 17 6.44 11.08 -1.01
C THR A 17 6.13 10.06 -2.11
N GLY A 18 4.86 9.89 -2.47
CA GLY A 18 4.45 8.95 -3.52
C GLY A 18 3.05 9.24 -4.01
N LEU A 19 2.75 8.75 -5.21
CA LEU A 19 1.47 8.95 -5.88
C LEU A 19 1.13 7.70 -6.69
N THR A 20 -0.13 7.32 -6.72
CA THR A 20 -0.65 6.35 -7.68
C THR A 20 -2.10 6.67 -8.03
N THR A 21 -2.52 6.30 -9.23
CA THR A 21 -3.90 6.44 -9.71
C THR A 21 -4.48 5.07 -10.03
N GLY A 22 -5.80 4.92 -9.97
CA GLY A 22 -6.48 3.68 -10.31
C GLY A 22 -7.94 3.66 -9.84
N HIS A 23 -8.58 2.50 -9.92
CA HIS A 23 -9.97 2.27 -9.54
C HIS A 23 -10.03 1.47 -8.23
N PHE A 24 -9.61 2.10 -7.15
CA PHE A 24 -9.43 1.48 -5.84
C PHE A 24 -10.72 1.44 -5.00
N THR A 25 -11.51 2.53 -5.00
CA THR A 25 -12.75 2.62 -4.22
C THR A 25 -13.91 1.83 -4.84
N SER A 26 -13.98 1.83 -6.18
CA SER A 26 -14.98 1.15 -6.99
C SER A 26 -14.41 0.92 -8.39
N ALA A 27 -14.99 -0.01 -9.16
CA ALA A 27 -14.59 -0.27 -10.54
C ALA A 27 -14.81 0.94 -11.48
N ASN A 28 -15.76 1.82 -11.14
CA ASN A 28 -16.16 2.97 -11.96
C ASN A 28 -15.54 4.29 -11.47
N ASP A 29 -15.17 4.37 -10.19
CA ASP A 29 -14.61 5.59 -9.62
C ASP A 29 -13.14 5.67 -10.01
N PHE A 30 -12.68 6.85 -10.44
CA PHE A 30 -11.26 7.08 -10.67
C PHE A 30 -10.64 7.74 -9.45
N ASN A 31 -9.58 7.14 -8.92
CA ASN A 31 -8.95 7.54 -7.67
C ASN A 31 -7.55 8.11 -7.85
N LEU A 32 -7.24 9.08 -7.00
CA LEU A 32 -5.90 9.59 -6.76
C LEU A 32 -5.49 9.22 -5.34
N ILE A 33 -4.40 8.46 -5.19
CA ILE A 33 -3.89 8.02 -3.90
C ILE A 33 -2.53 8.68 -3.65
N ILE A 34 -2.45 9.47 -2.58
CA ILE A 34 -1.28 10.28 -2.23
C ILE A 34 -0.65 9.73 -0.95
N ALA A 35 0.62 9.35 -1.02
CA ALA A 35 1.39 8.97 0.17
C ALA A 35 2.14 10.17 0.74
N LYS A 36 2.02 10.37 2.06
CA LYS A 36 2.66 11.43 2.84
C LYS A 36 3.40 10.81 4.03
N ASN A 37 4.57 10.25 3.77
CA ASN A 37 5.47 9.64 4.75
C ASN A 37 4.83 8.49 5.58
N THR A 38 4.03 8.78 6.60
CA THR A 38 3.43 7.81 7.54
C THR A 38 1.92 7.60 7.34
N HIS A 39 1.30 8.30 6.40
CA HIS A 39 -0.11 8.11 6.05
C HIS A 39 -0.30 8.26 4.55
N PHE A 40 -1.44 7.82 4.05
CA PHE A 40 -1.85 8.06 2.67
C PHE A 40 -3.32 8.49 2.61
N GLU A 41 -3.63 9.32 1.64
CA GLU A 41 -4.94 9.88 1.40
C GLU A 41 -5.50 9.30 0.10
N ILE A 42 -6.78 8.98 0.08
CA ILE A 42 -7.51 8.47 -1.07
C ILE A 42 -8.51 9.54 -1.50
N TYR A 43 -8.43 9.97 -2.74
CA TYR A 43 -9.33 10.91 -3.37
C TYR A 43 -10.12 10.24 -4.49
N ILE A 44 -11.37 10.64 -4.69
CA ILE A 44 -12.12 10.38 -5.92
C ILE A 44 -12.03 11.64 -6.79
N ILE A 45 -11.77 11.44 -8.08
CA ILE A 45 -11.72 12.51 -9.07
C ILE A 45 -13.14 12.71 -9.63
N ASN A 46 -13.68 13.90 -9.41
CA ASN A 46 -14.96 14.37 -9.96
C ASN A 46 -14.71 15.50 -10.97
N SER A 47 -15.74 15.89 -11.73
CA SER A 47 -15.69 17.04 -12.64
C SER A 47 -15.34 18.36 -11.92
N GLU A 48 -15.72 18.48 -10.65
CA GLU A 48 -15.47 19.67 -9.81
C GLU A 48 -14.06 19.69 -9.18
N GLY A 49 -13.37 18.54 -9.16
CA GLY A 49 -12.04 18.41 -8.53
C GLY A 49 -11.86 17.12 -7.74
N LEU A 50 -11.05 17.19 -6.68
CA LEU A 50 -10.66 16.05 -5.85
C LEU A 50 -11.48 16.01 -4.57
N LYS A 51 -12.27 14.94 -4.38
CA LYS A 51 -13.00 14.69 -3.14
C LYS A 51 -12.22 13.73 -2.26
N LEU A 52 -11.80 14.17 -1.07
CA LEU A 52 -11.15 13.29 -0.09
C LEU A 52 -12.17 12.25 0.40
N VAL A 53 -11.78 10.98 0.30
CA VAL A 53 -12.59 9.83 0.72
C VAL A 53 -12.15 9.33 2.08
N LYS A 54 -10.84 9.09 2.21
CA LYS A 54 -10.26 8.49 3.41
C LYS A 54 -8.81 8.89 3.56
N ASP A 55 -8.40 9.00 4.80
CA ASP A 55 -7.02 9.24 5.22
C ASP A 55 -6.63 8.12 6.19
N VAL A 56 -5.53 7.44 5.89
CA VAL A 56 -5.15 6.17 6.51
C VAL A 56 -3.71 6.25 7.01
N CYS A 57 -3.53 6.07 8.31
CA CYS A 57 -2.22 5.98 8.92
C CYS A 57 -1.61 4.59 8.72
N VAL A 58 -0.30 4.56 8.49
CA VAL A 58 0.52 3.34 8.38
C VAL A 58 1.55 3.35 9.49
N TYR A 59 1.75 2.22 10.16
CA TYR A 59 2.79 2.06 11.17
C TYR A 59 4.17 1.82 10.54
N GLY A 60 4.66 2.81 9.82
CA GLY A 60 5.94 2.80 9.14
C GLY A 60 6.02 3.91 8.10
N LYS A 61 7.21 4.17 7.57
CA LYS A 61 7.37 5.11 6.47
C LYS A 61 7.10 4.40 5.15
N ILE A 62 6.10 4.88 4.41
CA ILE A 62 5.74 4.41 3.08
C ILE A 62 6.90 4.72 2.14
N SER A 63 7.51 3.65 1.62
CA SER A 63 8.65 3.72 0.71
C SER A 63 8.26 3.42 -0.75
N ALA A 64 7.24 2.58 -0.97
CA ALA A 64 6.62 2.42 -2.28
C ALA A 64 5.10 2.24 -2.14
N ILE A 65 4.37 2.75 -3.12
CA ILE A 65 2.91 2.63 -3.24
C ILE A 65 2.56 2.38 -4.70
N LYS A 66 1.74 1.36 -4.98
CA LYS A 66 1.33 0.98 -6.34
C LYS A 66 -0.11 0.47 -6.35
N CYS A 67 -0.92 1.02 -7.24
CA CYS A 67 -2.27 0.53 -7.53
C CYS A 67 -2.23 -0.39 -8.75
N PHE A 68 -2.91 -1.54 -8.70
CA PHE A 68 -2.97 -2.49 -9.81
C PHE A 68 -4.23 -3.37 -9.72
N ARG A 69 -4.65 -3.95 -10.85
CA ARG A 69 -5.80 -4.85 -10.93
C ARG A 69 -5.37 -6.25 -11.31
N LEU A 70 -5.61 -7.21 -10.42
CA LEU A 70 -5.42 -8.63 -10.75
C LEU A 70 -6.50 -9.09 -11.74
N SER A 71 -6.18 -10.08 -12.58
CA SER A 71 -7.08 -10.61 -13.61
C SER A 71 -8.41 -11.15 -13.06
N ASN A 72 -8.44 -11.61 -11.82
CA ASN A 72 -9.62 -12.14 -11.13
C ASN A 72 -10.39 -11.07 -10.31
N MET A 73 -9.99 -9.79 -10.37
CA MET A 73 -10.58 -8.71 -9.58
C MET A 73 -11.29 -7.69 -10.46
N ASN A 74 -12.44 -7.21 -9.99
CA ASN A 74 -13.21 -6.17 -10.67
C ASN A 74 -12.75 -4.74 -10.34
N LYS A 75 -12.00 -4.58 -9.25
CA LYS A 75 -11.45 -3.31 -8.78
C LYS A 75 -9.96 -3.46 -8.49
N ASP A 76 -9.28 -2.34 -8.40
CA ASP A 76 -7.86 -2.31 -8.13
C ASP A 76 -7.58 -2.58 -6.64
N VAL A 77 -6.40 -3.10 -6.37
CA VAL A 77 -5.84 -3.29 -5.04
C VAL A 77 -4.59 -2.42 -4.89
N LEU A 78 -4.25 -2.10 -3.65
CA LEU A 78 -3.14 -1.22 -3.32
C LEU A 78 -2.01 -2.00 -2.66
N PHE A 79 -0.84 -2.03 -3.29
CA PHE A 79 0.37 -2.51 -2.66
C PHE A 79 1.12 -1.35 -1.99
N ILE A 80 1.45 -1.53 -0.71
CA ILE A 80 2.29 -0.62 0.08
C ILE A 80 3.50 -1.38 0.60
N PHE A 81 4.66 -0.75 0.48
CA PHE A 81 5.91 -1.22 1.05
C PHE A 81 6.50 -0.16 1.98
N THR A 82 6.95 -0.58 3.16
CA THR A 82 7.51 0.29 4.20
C THR A 82 9.03 0.20 4.28
N ASP A 83 9.66 1.22 4.86
CA ASP A 83 11.11 1.27 5.13
C ASP A 83 11.61 0.13 6.03
N LYS A 84 10.77 -0.34 6.94
CA LYS A 84 11.01 -1.52 7.80
C LYS A 84 10.79 -2.86 7.08
N CYS A 85 10.71 -2.85 5.75
CA CYS A 85 10.50 -4.02 4.90
C CYS A 85 9.16 -4.75 5.10
N HIS A 86 8.13 -4.10 5.62
CA HIS A 86 6.77 -4.68 5.60
C HIS A 86 6.12 -4.39 4.25
N GLY A 87 5.66 -5.44 3.58
CA GLY A 87 4.78 -5.37 2.42
C GLY A 87 3.34 -5.66 2.83
N MET A 88 2.39 -4.96 2.23
CA MET A 88 0.96 -5.22 2.43
C MET A 88 0.18 -4.96 1.15
N ILE A 89 -0.85 -5.78 0.94
CA ILE A 89 -1.86 -5.59 -0.10
C ILE A 89 -3.16 -5.21 0.58
N LEU A 90 -3.68 -4.04 0.25
CA LEU A 90 -4.89 -3.48 0.81
C LEU A 90 -6.01 -3.48 -0.22
N ASP A 91 -7.23 -3.63 0.28
CA ASP A 91 -8.46 -3.54 -0.49
C ASP A 91 -9.40 -2.50 0.14
N CYS A 92 -10.15 -1.76 -0.67
CA CYS A 92 -11.12 -0.79 -0.18
C CYS A 92 -12.54 -1.35 -0.25
N ARG A 93 -13.19 -1.53 0.89
CA ARG A 93 -14.59 -1.95 0.96
C ARG A 93 -15.47 -0.78 1.35
N LYS A 94 -16.59 -0.63 0.63
CA LYS A 94 -17.65 0.29 1.01
C LYS A 94 -18.65 -0.45 1.92
N THR A 95 -18.87 0.08 3.10
CA THR A 95 -19.82 -0.44 4.08
C THR A 95 -21.22 0.13 3.80
N SER A 96 -22.28 -0.52 4.32
CA SER A 96 -23.68 -0.11 4.15
C SER A 96 -23.96 1.35 4.52
N ASN A 97 -23.14 1.94 5.40
CA ASN A 97 -23.29 3.31 5.88
C ASN A 97 -22.56 4.34 5.00
N ASP A 98 -22.28 4.01 3.74
CA ASP A 98 -21.53 4.85 2.78
C ASP A 98 -20.07 5.17 3.20
N GLN A 99 -19.57 4.51 4.24
CA GLN A 99 -18.20 4.67 4.72
C GLN A 99 -17.23 3.70 4.03
N TYR A 100 -16.00 4.17 3.81
CA TYR A 100 -14.93 3.37 3.26
C TYR A 100 -14.06 2.77 4.38
N GLU A 101 -13.89 1.47 4.31
CA GLU A 101 -13.05 0.65 5.17
C GLU A 101 -11.90 0.05 4.35
N ILE A 102 -10.69 0.07 4.92
CA ILE A 102 -9.50 -0.48 4.27
C ILE A 102 -9.17 -1.81 4.93
N LEU A 103 -9.21 -2.87 4.13
CA LEU A 103 -8.98 -4.24 4.56
C LEU A 103 -7.57 -4.67 4.13
N THR A 104 -6.82 -5.24 5.06
CA THR A 104 -5.52 -5.85 4.74
C THR A 104 -5.76 -7.26 4.23
N LYS A 105 -5.56 -7.49 2.93
CA LYS A 105 -5.72 -8.81 2.31
C LYS A 105 -4.50 -9.69 2.54
N CYS A 106 -3.32 -9.13 2.34
CA CYS A 106 -2.05 -9.80 2.59
C CYS A 106 -1.09 -8.87 3.30
N HIS A 107 -0.26 -9.41 4.18
CA HIS A 107 0.83 -8.68 4.81
C HIS A 107 2.03 -9.61 5.03
N GLY A 108 3.23 -9.05 5.15
CA GLY A 108 4.41 -9.87 5.42
C GLY A 108 5.68 -9.04 5.57
N LEU A 109 6.63 -9.59 6.32
CA LEU A 109 7.97 -9.03 6.44
C LEU A 109 8.85 -9.58 5.31
N LEU A 110 9.33 -8.69 4.45
CA LEU A 110 10.11 -9.02 3.25
C LEU A 110 11.61 -8.78 3.46
N LYS A 111 12.03 -8.66 4.72
CA LYS A 111 13.42 -8.44 5.10
C LYS A 111 14.29 -9.59 4.61
N ASP A 112 15.53 -9.26 4.30
CA ASP A 112 16.59 -10.20 3.96
C ASP A 112 17.85 -9.81 4.73
N THR A 113 18.84 -10.69 4.76
CA THR A 113 20.13 -10.52 5.42
C THR A 113 21.12 -9.64 4.63
N GLY A 114 20.78 -9.30 3.38
CA GLY A 114 21.63 -8.50 2.50
C GLY A 114 21.79 -7.03 2.89
N ARG A 115 22.77 -6.35 2.26
CA ARG A 115 22.96 -4.90 2.39
C ARG A 115 21.82 -4.16 1.71
N GLN A 116 21.12 -3.29 2.45
CA GLN A 116 20.08 -2.43 1.87
C GLN A 116 20.68 -1.55 0.76
N ALA A 117 19.97 -1.42 -0.35
CA ALA A 117 20.39 -0.59 -1.46
C ALA A 117 20.45 0.88 -1.03
N VAL A 118 21.47 1.59 -1.51
CA VAL A 118 21.64 3.04 -1.25
C VAL A 118 20.51 3.86 -1.88
N ARG A 119 19.86 3.34 -2.93
CA ARG A 119 18.73 3.99 -3.62
C ARG A 119 17.40 3.57 -3.01
N GLN A 120 16.37 4.38 -3.25
CA GLN A 120 14.99 4.03 -2.89
C GLN A 120 14.61 2.66 -3.46
N PRO A 121 13.77 1.87 -2.73
CA PRO A 121 13.35 0.57 -3.19
C PRO A 121 12.61 0.69 -4.52
N LEU A 122 13.02 -0.11 -5.51
CA LEU A 122 12.28 -0.20 -6.77
C LEU A 122 11.21 -1.28 -6.64
N CYS A 123 9.98 -0.91 -6.99
CA CYS A 123 8.82 -1.80 -6.98
C CYS A 123 8.12 -1.70 -8.33
N THR A 124 7.99 -2.85 -9.01
CA THR A 124 7.16 -2.99 -10.21
C THR A 124 6.26 -4.20 -10.07
N ILE A 125 5.09 -4.15 -10.71
CA ILE A 125 4.05 -5.16 -10.56
C ILE A 125 3.61 -5.61 -11.95
N ASP A 126 3.66 -6.91 -12.18
CA ASP A 126 3.00 -7.55 -13.30
C ASP A 126 1.61 -8.03 -12.85
N ALA A 127 0.61 -7.26 -13.23
CA ALA A 127 -0.77 -7.51 -12.86
C ALA A 127 -1.39 -8.74 -13.56
N LYS A 128 -0.87 -9.12 -14.74
CA LYS A 128 -1.40 -10.27 -15.52
C LYS A 128 -1.05 -11.59 -14.85
N HIS A 129 0.17 -11.68 -14.34
CA HIS A 129 0.71 -12.89 -13.72
C HIS A 129 0.75 -12.84 -12.19
N GLY A 130 0.32 -11.72 -11.58
CA GLY A 130 0.27 -11.55 -10.13
C GLY A 130 1.66 -11.57 -9.48
N VAL A 131 2.65 -10.95 -10.12
CA VAL A 131 4.03 -10.95 -9.64
C VAL A 131 4.44 -9.54 -9.24
N ILE A 132 4.96 -9.38 -8.02
CA ILE A 132 5.58 -8.14 -7.56
C ILE A 132 7.09 -8.34 -7.54
N LEU A 133 7.80 -7.45 -8.21
CA LEU A 133 9.25 -7.38 -8.27
C LEU A 133 9.73 -6.27 -7.34
N LEU A 134 10.56 -6.63 -6.37
CA LEU A 134 11.16 -5.71 -5.41
C LEU A 134 12.67 -5.75 -5.44
N ARG A 135 13.28 -4.59 -5.65
CA ARG A 135 14.72 -4.40 -5.45
C ARG A 135 14.95 -3.53 -4.23
N ILE A 136 15.21 -4.18 -3.10
CA ILE A 136 15.45 -3.56 -1.79
C ILE A 136 16.93 -3.66 -1.40
N PHE A 137 17.57 -4.78 -1.73
CA PHE A 137 18.95 -5.09 -1.38
C PHE A 137 19.85 -5.01 -2.62
N GLU A 138 21.14 -4.79 -2.41
CA GLU A 138 22.10 -4.83 -3.51
C GLU A 138 22.32 -6.26 -3.98
N GLY A 139 22.37 -6.45 -5.30
CA GLY A 139 22.59 -7.77 -5.92
C GLY A 139 21.41 -8.74 -5.85
N VAL A 140 20.28 -8.37 -5.21
CA VAL A 140 19.12 -9.25 -5.05
C VAL A 140 17.85 -8.57 -5.57
N ILE A 141 17.07 -9.31 -6.36
CA ILE A 141 15.71 -8.97 -6.75
C ILE A 141 14.80 -10.00 -6.12
N LYS A 142 13.85 -9.54 -5.30
CA LYS A 142 12.88 -10.38 -4.62
C LYS A 142 11.60 -10.46 -5.44
N LEU A 143 11.13 -11.68 -5.68
CA LEU A 143 9.90 -11.98 -6.39
C LEU A 143 8.83 -12.38 -5.39
N ILE A 144 7.69 -11.70 -5.44
CA ILE A 144 6.55 -12.04 -4.61
C ILE A 144 5.42 -12.48 -5.54
N TYR A 145 4.99 -13.72 -5.35
CA TYR A 145 3.89 -14.28 -6.09
C TYR A 145 2.59 -14.08 -5.31
N ILE A 146 1.61 -13.51 -5.99
CA ILE A 146 0.28 -13.31 -5.45
C ILE A 146 -0.56 -14.51 -5.85
N LYS A 147 -0.61 -15.53 -4.98
CA LYS A 147 -1.53 -16.67 -5.15
C LYS A 147 -2.93 -16.24 -4.72
N GLU A 148 -3.87 -16.28 -5.67
CA GLU A 148 -5.32 -16.02 -5.51
C GLU A 148 -5.72 -15.17 -4.28
N LEU A 149 -5.81 -13.84 -4.46
CA LEU A 149 -6.63 -13.04 -3.55
C LEU A 149 -8.09 -13.34 -3.85
N SER A 150 -8.82 -13.85 -2.85
CA SER A 150 -10.27 -13.92 -2.91
C SER A 150 -10.87 -12.62 -2.37
N SER A 151 -11.92 -12.12 -3.03
CA SER A 151 -12.68 -10.96 -2.54
C SER A 151 -13.40 -11.25 -1.22
N LYS A 152 -13.69 -12.53 -0.94
CA LYS A 152 -14.53 -13.00 0.19
C LYS A 152 -13.77 -13.41 1.46
N GLU A 153 -12.47 -13.70 1.40
CA GLU A 153 -11.73 -14.09 2.62
C GLU A 153 -11.24 -12.86 3.38
N SER A 154 -11.57 -12.86 4.68
CA SER A 154 -11.11 -11.89 5.68
C SER A 154 -9.88 -12.38 6.45
N SER A 155 -9.35 -13.57 6.09
CA SER A 155 -8.14 -14.12 6.69
C SER A 155 -6.93 -13.55 5.96
N SER A 156 -6.15 -12.73 6.65
CA SER A 156 -4.94 -12.11 6.11
C SER A 156 -3.92 -13.20 5.76
N LYS A 157 -3.59 -13.35 4.48
CA LYS A 157 -2.55 -14.30 4.03
C LYS A 157 -1.16 -13.67 4.19
N ASN A 158 -0.17 -14.51 4.48
CA ASN A 158 1.22 -14.07 4.48
C ASN A 158 1.69 -13.84 3.04
N LEU A 159 2.41 -12.74 2.82
CA LEU A 159 3.16 -12.54 1.57
C LEU A 159 4.38 -13.49 1.60
N GLU A 160 4.27 -14.61 0.90
CA GLU A 160 5.40 -15.51 0.66
C GLU A 160 6.27 -14.92 -0.47
N ALA A 161 7.50 -14.57 -0.13
CA ALA A 161 8.53 -14.21 -1.09
C ALA A 161 9.42 -15.42 -1.35
N TYR A 162 9.70 -15.69 -2.62
CA TYR A 162 10.67 -16.70 -3.04
C TYR A 162 11.96 -16.03 -3.50
#